data_AF-A0A453P0P6-F1
#
_entry.id   AF-A0A453P0P6-F1
#
_cell.length_a   1.000
_cell.length_b   1.000
_cell.length_c   1.000
_cell.angle_alpha   90.00
_cell.angle_beta   90.00
_cell.angle_gamma   90.00
#
_symmetry.space_group_name_H-M   'P 1'
#
loop_
_entity.id
_entity.type
_entity.pdbx_description
1 polymer ?
#
loop_
_entity_poly.entity_id
_entity_poly.type
_entity_poly.pdbx_seq_one_letter_code
_entity_poly.pdbx_strand_id
1 'polypeptide(L)'
;LVHFQVQKQACDKFDPTFYPRFKKWCDDYFHIKHRGERRGVGGIFFDDLNDHDQETLLDFATECAASVIPAYIPIIERRKDTPFTEDHRAWQQLRRGRYVEFNLVSASTWPWSSCLLVLALLWFLTFCSLRRSTIVAPHLASKLEEGLRVSLFPSL
;
A
#
# COMPACT_ATOMS: atom_id res chain seq x y z
N LEU A 1 9.12 -4.08 8.65
CA LEU A 1 7.74 -4.59 8.83
C LEU A 1 7.70 -6.03 8.31
N VAL A 2 7.00 -6.94 8.99
CA VAL A 2 6.85 -8.36 8.58
C VAL A 2 6.44 -8.48 7.11
N HIS A 3 5.54 -7.60 6.67
CA HIS A 3 5.10 -7.48 5.28
C HIS A 3 6.23 -7.44 4.23
N PHE A 4 7.25 -6.61 4.44
CA PHE A 4 8.36 -6.45 3.48
C PHE A 4 9.26 -7.68 3.42
N GLN A 5 9.45 -8.36 4.54
CA GLN A 5 10.26 -9.58 4.59
C GLN A 5 9.55 -10.73 3.87
N VAL A 6 8.24 -10.88 4.08
CA VAL A 6 7.42 -11.91 3.42
C VAL A 6 7.40 -11.70 1.90
N GLN A 7 7.22 -10.46 1.44
CA GLN A 7 7.29 -10.15 0.00
C GLN A 7 8.68 -10.39 -0.59
N LYS A 8 9.75 -10.03 0.14
CA LYS A 8 11.11 -10.31 -0.32
C LYS A 8 11.35 -11.80 -0.47
N GLN A 9 10.95 -12.60 0.52
CA GLN A 9 11.06 -14.06 0.48
C GLN A 9 10.29 -14.67 -0.70
N ALA A 10 9.08 -14.15 -1.01
CA ALA A 10 8.31 -14.57 -2.16
C ALA A 10 9.06 -14.28 -3.48
N CYS A 11 9.62 -13.08 -3.64
CA CYS A 11 10.40 -12.72 -4.82
C CYS A 11 11.71 -13.50 -4.95
N ASP A 12 12.45 -13.69 -3.86
CA ASP A 12 13.75 -14.35 -3.83
C ASP A 12 13.68 -15.83 -4.27
N LYS A 13 12.50 -16.46 -4.23
CA LYS A 13 12.28 -17.83 -4.73
C LYS A 13 12.41 -17.95 -6.25
N PHE A 14 12.18 -16.87 -6.97
CA PHE A 14 12.17 -16.85 -8.43
C PHE A 14 13.39 -16.12 -8.96
N ASP A 15 13.61 -14.88 -8.51
CA ASP A 15 14.75 -14.08 -8.91
C ASP A 15 15.08 -13.05 -7.80
N PRO A 16 16.32 -13.07 -7.26
CA PRO A 16 16.76 -12.10 -6.25
C PRO A 16 16.65 -10.62 -6.67
N THR A 17 16.59 -10.34 -7.98
CA THR A 17 16.44 -8.98 -8.54
C THR A 17 15.00 -8.49 -8.54
N PHE A 18 14.02 -9.37 -8.40
CA PHE A 18 12.59 -9.01 -8.45
C PHE A 18 12.20 -8.08 -7.31
N TYR A 19 12.60 -8.39 -6.07
CA TYR A 19 12.23 -7.57 -4.93
C TYR A 19 12.71 -6.11 -5.05
N PRO A 20 14.01 -5.81 -5.29
CA PRO A 20 14.45 -4.42 -5.41
C PRO A 20 13.80 -3.72 -6.62
N ARG A 21 13.61 -4.40 -7.76
CA ARG A 21 12.94 -3.84 -8.94
C ARG A 21 11.49 -3.45 -8.63
N PHE A 22 10.71 -4.40 -8.12
CA PHE A 22 9.27 -4.23 -7.88
C PHE A 22 8.97 -3.36 -6.67
N LYS A 23 9.85 -3.34 -5.66
CA LYS A 23 9.74 -2.41 -4.54
C LYS A 23 9.92 -0.97 -4.99
N LYS A 24 10.95 -0.72 -5.81
CA LYS A 24 11.18 0.61 -6.38
C LYS A 24 10.00 1.04 -7.25
N TRP A 25 9.52 0.15 -8.12
CA TRP A 25 8.37 0.44 -8.96
C TRP A 25 7.11 0.75 -8.15
N CYS A 26 6.85 -0.01 -7.08
CA CYS A 26 5.75 0.27 -6.16
C CYS A 26 5.82 1.67 -5.56
N ASP A 27 7.01 2.07 -5.09
CA ASP A 27 7.24 3.38 -4.48
C ASP A 27 7.05 4.54 -5.48
N ASP A 28 7.49 4.35 -6.72
CA ASP A 28 7.36 5.34 -7.79
C ASP A 28 5.90 5.44 -8.29
N TYR A 29 5.21 4.30 -8.41
CA TYR A 29 3.84 4.22 -8.92
C TYR A 29 2.82 4.80 -7.92
N PHE A 30 2.92 4.45 -6.64
CA PHE A 30 1.98 4.91 -5.61
C PHE A 30 2.35 6.28 -5.01
N HIS A 31 2.96 7.15 -5.82
CA HIS A 31 3.32 8.51 -5.45
C HIS A 31 2.26 9.53 -5.91
N ILE A 32 1.75 10.32 -4.97
CA ILE A 32 0.80 11.40 -5.22
C ILE A 32 1.59 12.65 -5.63
N LYS A 33 1.86 12.78 -6.93
CA LYS A 33 2.78 13.79 -7.50
C LYS A 33 2.48 15.22 -7.04
N HIS A 34 1.22 15.63 -7.06
CA HIS A 34 0.81 17.00 -6.69
C HIS A 34 0.86 17.27 -5.18
N ARG A 35 1.07 16.25 -4.35
CA ARG A 35 1.28 16.38 -2.90
C ARG A 35 2.72 16.10 -2.46
N GLY A 36 3.55 15.55 -3.34
CA GLY A 36 4.90 15.10 -2.99
C GLY A 36 4.92 14.02 -1.90
N GLU A 37 3.86 13.23 -1.78
CA GLU A 37 3.74 12.17 -0.76
C GLU A 37 3.43 10.81 -1.37
N ARG A 38 3.89 9.73 -0.72
CA ARG A 38 3.50 8.37 -1.06
C ARG A 38 2.13 8.04 -0.45
N ARG A 39 1.32 7.27 -1.18
CA ARG A 39 -0.01 6.81 -0.74
C ARG A 39 0.06 6.01 0.57
N GLY A 40 1.10 5.19 0.70
CA GLY A 40 1.34 4.36 1.88
C GLY A 40 2.80 3.94 1.98
N VAL A 41 3.05 2.87 2.74
CA VAL A 41 4.40 2.35 3.01
C VAL A 41 5.00 1.54 1.85
N GLY A 42 4.23 1.27 0.80
CA GLY A 42 4.65 0.52 -0.38
C GLY A 42 4.40 -0.99 -0.26
N GLY A 43 5.16 -1.76 -1.04
CA GLY A 43 5.03 -3.20 -1.21
C GLY A 43 5.79 -3.61 -2.46
N ILE A 44 5.28 -4.61 -3.20
CA ILE A 44 5.75 -4.92 -4.56
C ILE A 44 4.68 -4.52 -5.58
N PHE A 45 5.14 -4.04 -6.74
CA PHE A 45 4.28 -3.76 -7.89
C PHE A 45 5.02 -4.18 -9.15
N PHE A 46 4.32 -4.88 -10.03
CA PHE A 46 4.82 -5.33 -11.32
C PHE A 46 3.67 -5.38 -12.31
N ASP A 47 3.99 -5.10 -13.56
CA ASP A 47 3.09 -5.17 -14.71
C ASP A 47 3.92 -5.54 -15.95
N ASP A 48 3.27 -6.01 -17.02
CA ASP A 48 3.91 -6.35 -18.30
C ASP A 48 5.15 -7.28 -18.18
N LEU A 49 5.13 -8.20 -17.20
CA LEU A 49 6.23 -9.12 -16.96
C LEU A 49 6.23 -10.24 -18.03
N ASN A 50 7.19 -10.20 -18.95
CA ASN A 50 7.31 -11.14 -20.08
C ASN A 50 8.74 -11.69 -20.27
N ASP A 51 9.57 -11.58 -19.23
CA ASP A 51 10.99 -11.97 -19.22
C ASP A 51 11.22 -13.46 -18.89
N HIS A 52 10.16 -14.21 -18.59
CA HIS A 52 10.19 -15.64 -18.25
C HIS A 52 9.07 -16.39 -18.98
N ASP A 53 9.12 -17.73 -18.94
CA ASP A 53 8.04 -18.56 -19.45
C ASP A 53 6.75 -18.39 -18.64
N GLN A 54 5.62 -18.72 -19.26
CA GLN A 54 4.29 -18.50 -18.69
C GLN A 54 4.05 -19.26 -17.38
N GLU A 55 4.63 -20.45 -17.22
CA GLU A 55 4.45 -21.27 -16.02
C GLU A 55 5.18 -20.64 -14.83
N THR A 56 6.44 -20.23 -15.04
CA THR A 56 7.21 -19.48 -14.04
C THR A 56 6.51 -18.18 -13.61
N LEU A 57 5.94 -17.43 -14.56
CA LEU A 57 5.22 -16.18 -14.27
C LEU A 57 3.92 -16.43 -13.49
N LEU A 58 3.21 -17.50 -13.80
CA LEU A 58 2.00 -17.89 -13.07
C LEU A 58 2.33 -18.34 -11.65
N ASP A 59 3.37 -19.13 -11.48
CA ASP A 59 3.86 -19.55 -10.16
C ASP A 59 4.30 -18.35 -9.32
N PHE A 60 5.02 -17.40 -9.94
CA PHE A 60 5.40 -16.15 -9.28
C PHE A 60 4.19 -15.33 -8.83
N ALA A 61 3.18 -15.16 -9.69
CA ALA A 61 1.96 -14.46 -9.33
C ALA A 61 1.19 -15.17 -8.20
N THR A 62 1.17 -16.50 -8.23
CA THR A 62 0.52 -17.34 -7.21
C THR A 62 1.23 -17.22 -5.86
N GLU A 63 2.56 -17.29 -5.85
CA GLU A 63 3.36 -17.09 -4.63
C GLU A 63 3.17 -15.68 -4.07
N CYS A 64 3.16 -14.66 -4.94
CA CYS A 64 2.89 -13.28 -4.52
C CYS A 64 1.51 -13.15 -3.86
N ALA A 65 0.48 -13.75 -4.44
CA ALA A 65 -0.86 -13.78 -3.86
C ALA A 65 -0.90 -14.56 -2.53
N ALA A 66 -0.22 -15.70 -2.44
CA ALA A 66 -0.14 -16.49 -1.21
C ALA A 66 0.59 -15.74 -0.08
N SER A 67 1.59 -14.93 -0.42
CA SER A 67 2.39 -14.14 0.53
C SER A 67 1.59 -13.07 1.28
N VAL A 68 0.44 -12.69 0.76
CA VAL A 68 -0.43 -11.63 1.28
C VAL A 68 -0.95 -11.92 2.68
N ILE A 69 -1.47 -13.14 2.87
CA ILE A 69 -2.07 -13.58 4.13
C ILE A 69 -1.05 -13.55 5.27
N PRO A 70 0.11 -14.24 5.18
CA PRO A 70 1.12 -14.20 6.23
C PRO A 70 1.74 -12.81 6.42
N ALA A 71 1.73 -11.95 5.39
CA ALA A 71 2.17 -10.57 5.52
C ALA A 71 1.20 -9.69 6.32
N TYR A 72 -0.11 -9.90 6.17
CA TYR A 72 -1.13 -8.96 6.66
C TYR A 72 -1.86 -9.41 7.93
N ILE A 73 -2.17 -10.71 8.06
CA ILE A 73 -2.90 -11.25 9.23
C ILE A 73 -2.19 -10.92 10.57
N PRO A 74 -0.86 -11.10 10.72
CA PRO A 74 -0.19 -10.77 11.98
C PRO A 74 -0.27 -9.28 12.34
N ILE A 75 -0.42 -8.40 11.34
CA ILE A 75 -0.58 -6.96 11.58
C ILE A 75 -1.98 -6.69 12.13
N ILE A 76 -3.02 -7.29 11.53
CA ILE A 76 -4.40 -7.16 12.00
C ILE A 76 -4.53 -7.72 13.41
N GLU A 77 -4.09 -8.94 13.65
CA GLU A 77 -4.22 -9.61 14.96
C GLU A 77 -3.61 -8.78 16.09
N ARG A 78 -2.45 -8.15 15.82
CA ARG A 78 -1.78 -7.28 16.79
C ARG A 78 -2.47 -5.93 17.01
N ARG A 79 -3.23 -5.43 16.03
CA ARG A 79 -3.72 -4.03 16.03
C ARG A 79 -5.23 -3.89 16.16
N LYS A 80 -6.00 -4.94 15.89
CA LYS A 80 -7.47 -4.89 15.87
C LYS A 80 -8.11 -4.39 17.17
N ASP A 81 -7.50 -4.70 18.31
CA ASP A 81 -7.99 -4.35 19.65
C ASP A 81 -7.28 -3.13 20.24
N THR A 82 -6.42 -2.45 19.47
CA THR A 82 -5.72 -1.25 19.95
C THR A 82 -6.73 -0.11 20.16
N PRO A 83 -6.85 0.46 21.38
CA PRO A 83 -7.74 1.58 21.63
C PRO A 83 -7.41 2.77 20.72
N PHE A 84 -8.43 3.49 20.28
CA PHE A 84 -8.26 4.68 19.46
C PHE A 84 -9.12 5.84 19.96
N THR A 85 -8.70 7.05 19.64
CA THR A 85 -9.40 8.30 19.97
C THR A 85 -10.11 8.84 18.73
N GLU A 86 -10.97 9.84 18.91
CA GLU A 86 -11.61 10.53 17.77
C GLU A 86 -10.58 11.21 16.87
N ASP A 87 -9.46 11.71 17.41
CA ASP A 87 -8.37 12.27 16.60
C ASP A 87 -7.72 11.21 15.69
N HIS A 88 -7.53 9.98 16.18
CA HIS A 88 -7.07 8.87 15.35
C HIS A 88 -8.06 8.56 14.22
N ARG A 89 -9.36 8.67 14.50
CA ARG A 89 -10.42 8.44 13.50
C ARG A 89 -10.45 9.55 12.46
N ALA A 90 -10.36 10.81 12.87
CA ALA A 90 -10.25 11.96 11.96
C ALA A 90 -9.04 11.82 11.04
N TRP A 91 -7.88 11.46 11.61
CA TRP A 91 -6.67 11.18 10.86
C TRP A 91 -6.85 10.04 9.85
N GLN A 92 -7.49 8.93 10.24
CA GLN A 92 -7.79 7.82 9.35
C GLN A 92 -8.65 8.27 8.15
N GLN A 93 -9.67 9.11 8.36
CA GLN A 93 -10.51 9.61 7.28
C GLN A 93 -9.74 10.52 6.32
N LEU A 94 -8.83 11.36 6.84
CA LEU A 94 -7.94 12.17 6.01
C LEU A 94 -7.06 11.30 5.11
N ARG A 95 -6.49 10.21 5.65
CA ARG A 95 -5.70 9.24 4.86
C ARG A 95 -6.56 8.48 3.84
N ARG A 96 -7.82 8.17 4.15
CA ARG A 96 -8.78 7.63 3.18
C ARG A 96 -9.09 8.62 2.06
N GLY A 97 -9.15 9.93 2.36
CA GLY A 97 -9.24 10.98 1.35
C GLY A 97 -8.08 10.93 0.35
N ARG A 98 -6.84 10.75 0.82
CA ARG A 98 -5.65 10.56 -0.05
C ARG A 98 -5.76 9.31 -0.92
N TYR A 99 -6.38 8.26 -0.41
CA TYR A 99 -6.60 7.02 -1.16
C TYR A 99 -7.55 7.25 -2.35
N VAL A 100 -8.67 7.93 -2.11
CA VAL A 100 -9.65 8.29 -3.15
C VAL A 100 -9.01 9.22 -4.18
N GLU A 101 -8.27 10.23 -3.72
CA GLU A 101 -7.56 11.19 -4.57
C GLU A 101 -6.57 10.50 -5.52
N PHE A 102 -5.74 9.59 -5.02
CA PHE A 102 -4.84 8.81 -5.87
C PHE A 102 -5.61 7.99 -6.91
N ASN A 103 -6.70 7.31 -6.52
CA ASN A 103 -7.45 6.47 -7.43
C ASN A 103 -8.14 7.28 -8.54
N LEU A 104 -8.63 8.49 -8.23
CA LEU A 104 -9.34 9.32 -9.21
C LEU A 104 -8.40 10.10 -10.14
N VAL A 105 -7.27 10.59 -9.62
CA VAL A 105 -6.37 11.50 -10.35
C VAL A 105 -5.19 10.76 -10.99
N SER A 106 -4.63 9.76 -10.30
CA SER A 106 -3.38 9.12 -10.69
C SER A 106 -3.57 7.70 -11.24
N ALA A 107 -4.53 6.93 -10.74
CA ALA A 107 -4.77 5.57 -11.26
C ALA A 107 -5.54 5.57 -12.59
N SER A 108 -6.32 6.62 -12.86
CA SER A 108 -7.10 6.80 -14.10
C SER A 108 -6.25 6.97 -15.36
N THR A 109 -4.93 7.18 -15.21
CA THR A 109 -3.98 7.28 -16.33
C THR A 109 -3.46 5.92 -16.80
N TRP A 110 -3.73 4.83 -16.09
CA TRP A 110 -3.30 3.48 -16.45
C TRP A 110 -4.49 2.61 -16.90
N PRO A 111 -4.28 1.68 -17.84
CA PRO A 111 -5.34 0.76 -18.25
C PRO A 111 -5.85 -0.02 -17.03
N TRP A 112 -7.17 -0.04 -16.85
CA TRP A 112 -7.85 -0.74 -15.74
C TRP A 112 -7.49 -2.24 -15.64
N SER A 113 -6.92 -2.80 -16.72
CA SER A 113 -6.47 -4.18 -16.89
C SER A 113 -5.44 -4.63 -15.84
N SER A 114 -4.54 -3.74 -15.40
CA SER A 114 -3.36 -4.10 -14.60
C SER A 114 -3.57 -4.05 -13.08
N CYS A 115 -4.73 -3.57 -12.62
CA CYS A 115 -4.93 -3.20 -11.20
C CYS A 115 -5.52 -4.31 -10.31
N LEU A 116 -5.92 -5.46 -10.85
CA LEU A 116 -6.76 -6.42 -10.12
C LEU A 116 -6.10 -7.03 -8.86
N LEU A 117 -4.78 -7.24 -8.85
CA LEU A 117 -4.10 -7.84 -7.68
C LEU A 117 -3.86 -6.84 -6.53
N VAL A 118 -3.67 -5.56 -6.83
CA VAL A 118 -3.44 -4.50 -5.83
C VAL A 118 -4.75 -4.07 -5.18
N LEU A 119 -5.86 -4.10 -5.92
CA LEU A 119 -7.14 -3.59 -5.46
C LEU A 119 -7.78 -4.45 -4.37
N ALA A 120 -7.60 -5.77 -4.40
CA ALA A 120 -8.23 -6.69 -3.44
C ALA A 120 -7.76 -6.46 -1.99
N LEU A 121 -6.50 -6.05 -1.77
CA LEU A 121 -5.94 -5.89 -0.43
C LEU A 121 -6.26 -4.58 0.26
N LEU A 122 -6.48 -3.53 -0.53
CA LEU A 122 -6.71 -2.19 -0.01
C LEU A 122 -8.21 -1.85 0.10
N TRP A 123 -9.08 -2.67 -0.51
CA TRP A 123 -10.53 -2.53 -0.42
C TRP A 123 -11.06 -2.74 1.01
N PHE A 124 -10.42 -3.62 1.80
CA PHE A 124 -10.82 -3.89 3.19
C PHE A 124 -10.59 -2.72 4.15
N LEU A 125 -9.64 -1.81 3.87
CA LEU A 125 -9.40 -0.62 4.69
C LEU A 125 -10.45 0.48 4.49
N THR A 126 -11.31 0.35 3.48
CA THR A 126 -12.32 1.37 3.11
C THR A 126 -13.70 1.08 3.71
N PHE A 127 -14.05 -0.18 4.00
CA PHE A 127 -15.46 -0.56 4.26
C PHE A 127 -15.92 -0.51 5.73
N CYS A 128 -15.01 -0.53 6.72
CA CYS A 128 -15.44 -0.35 8.10
C CYS A 128 -15.64 1.14 8.43
N SER A 129 -16.91 1.50 8.61
CA SER A 129 -17.45 2.76 9.17
C SER A 129 -17.63 3.93 8.19
N LEU A 130 -18.57 3.75 7.26
CA LEU A 130 -19.30 4.85 6.63
C LEU A 130 -20.44 5.29 7.57
N ARG A 131 -20.17 6.17 8.53
CA ARG A 131 -21.18 7.08 9.09
C ARG A 131 -20.52 8.43 9.34
N ARG A 132 -20.90 9.37 8.47
CA ARG A 132 -20.77 10.85 8.49
C ARG A 132 -19.73 11.42 9.45
N SER A 133 -18.80 12.23 8.94
CA SER A 133 -18.83 13.69 9.15
C SER A 133 -17.61 14.39 8.53
N THR A 134 -17.91 15.58 8.03
CA THR A 134 -17.12 16.77 7.67
C THR A 134 -15.61 16.82 7.94
N ILE A 135 -14.90 17.22 6.87
CA ILE A 135 -13.58 17.86 6.75
C ILE A 135 -13.06 18.39 8.11
N VAL A 136 -12.00 17.77 8.64
CA VAL A 136 -11.29 18.25 9.85
C VAL A 136 -10.14 19.18 9.45
N ALA A 137 -10.04 20.27 10.19
CA ALA A 137 -9.21 21.45 9.93
C ALA A 137 -7.68 21.20 9.99
N PRO A 138 -6.87 22.04 9.30
CA PRO A 138 -5.43 21.84 9.10
C PRO A 138 -4.56 21.75 10.37
N HIS A 139 -5.01 22.28 11.51
CA HIS A 139 -4.15 22.40 12.69
C HIS A 139 -3.81 21.07 13.39
N LEU A 140 -4.62 20.02 13.17
CA LEU A 140 -4.46 18.69 13.79
C LEU A 140 -3.47 17.81 13.02
N ALA A 141 -3.16 18.15 11.76
CA ALA A 141 -2.22 17.41 10.93
C ALA A 141 -0.76 17.55 11.42
N SER A 142 -0.42 18.69 12.03
CA SER A 142 0.96 19.05 12.41
C SER A 142 1.61 18.08 13.42
N LYS A 143 0.88 17.61 14.43
CA LYS A 143 1.40 16.68 15.45
C LYS A 143 1.53 15.23 14.96
N LEU A 144 0.83 14.87 13.87
CA LEU A 144 0.89 13.54 13.27
C LEU A 144 1.90 13.47 12.12
N GLU A 145 2.21 14.61 11.49
CA GLU A 145 3.25 14.73 10.45
C GLU A 145 4.67 14.41 10.95
N GLU A 146 4.98 14.64 12.23
CA GLU A 146 6.26 14.21 12.82
C GLU A 146 6.43 12.68 12.80
N GLY A 147 5.34 11.92 12.94
CA GLY A 147 5.36 10.45 12.76
C GLY A 147 5.48 10.01 11.29
N LEU A 148 5.08 10.86 10.34
CA LEU A 148 5.21 10.59 8.90
C LEU A 148 6.65 10.75 8.39
N ARG A 149 7.41 11.71 8.92
CA ARG A 149 8.82 11.91 8.51
C ARG A 149 9.68 10.68 8.67
N VAL A 150 9.43 9.87 9.71
CA VAL A 150 10.23 8.67 10.01
C VAL A 150 9.78 7.44 9.20
N SER A 151 8.55 7.43 8.68
CA SER A 151 7.95 6.23 8.05
C SER A 151 7.76 6.31 6.53
N LEU A 152 7.61 7.52 5.96
CA LEU A 152 7.37 7.71 4.51
C LEU A 152 8.59 8.22 3.75
N PHE A 153 9.60 8.73 4.44
CA PHE A 153 10.89 9.10 3.88
C PHE A 153 11.98 8.33 4.61
N PRO A 154 12.31 7.08 4.20
CA PRO A 154 13.59 6.54 4.58
C PRO A 154 14.63 7.48 3.96
N SER A 155 15.51 8.01 4.81
CA SER A 155 16.65 8.86 4.47
C SER A 155 17.32 8.49 3.13
N LEU A 156 17.76 9.53 2.42
CA LEU A 156 18.76 9.52 1.34
C LEU A 156 19.75 8.34 1.41
#